data_AF-A0A6C0BF48-F1
#
_entry.id   AF-A0A6C0BF48-F1
#
_cell.length_a   1.000
_cell.length_b   1.000
_cell.length_c   1.000
_cell.angle_alpha   90.00
_cell.angle_beta   90.00
_cell.angle_gamma   90.00
#
_symmetry.space_group_name_H-M   'P 1'
#
loop_
_entity.id
_entity.type
_entity.pdbx_description
1 polymer ?
#
loop_
_entity_poly.entity_id
_entity_poly.type
_entity_poly.pdbx_seq_one_letter_code
_entity_poly.pdbx_strand_id
1 'polypeptide(L)'
;MIDLSGTFDTTNALSSMFLWLIFGWMSVMLNCDLQRFMQNNVIIMHFFGIIAFIFLFTLLDSNNKTSLRLIIVKSIFIYFLFVLMTKTKWYFILPVLTLLLFDQLIKKDIAFNKTAGDDTTKQEEIQKILSRIINVIIIVLIIIGNLHYMYLQYSEYGNNFNIFTFFFGIPKCKPYDPQYTLRTGG
;
A
#
# COMPACT_ATOMS: atom_id res chain seq x y z
N MET A 1 6.52 -13.49 20.06
CA MET A 1 6.37 -12.12 20.58
C MET A 1 6.68 -11.18 19.43
N ILE A 2 5.64 -10.59 18.85
CA ILE A 2 5.74 -9.76 17.64
C ILE A 2 6.26 -8.40 18.09
N ASP A 3 7.57 -8.23 18.06
CA ASP A 3 8.18 -6.94 18.35
C ASP A 3 8.13 -6.09 17.06
N LEU A 4 7.18 -5.15 17.06
CA LEU A 4 6.91 -4.21 15.98
C LEU A 4 7.72 -2.91 16.15
N SER A 5 8.88 -2.97 16.82
CA SER A 5 9.68 -1.82 17.26
C SER A 5 10.97 -1.58 16.45
N GLY A 6 10.99 -2.00 15.18
CA GLY A 6 12.00 -1.52 14.24
C GLY A 6 11.63 -0.11 13.78
N THR A 7 12.39 0.89 14.21
CA THR A 7 12.31 2.29 13.81
C THR A 7 12.21 2.40 12.29
N PHE A 8 11.03 2.75 11.79
CA PHE A 8 10.84 3.09 10.39
C PHE A 8 11.34 4.52 10.18
N ASP A 9 12.56 4.63 9.64
CA ASP A 9 13.24 5.90 9.40
C ASP A 9 12.41 6.80 8.47
N THR A 10 12.42 8.10 8.70
CA THR A 10 11.64 9.08 7.90
C THR A 10 12.06 9.05 6.43
N THR A 11 13.33 8.71 6.18
CA THR A 11 13.88 8.41 4.86
C THR A 11 13.18 7.20 4.23
N ASN A 12 12.81 6.16 4.99
CA ASN A 12 12.20 4.95 4.46
C ASN A 12 10.75 5.16 4.07
N ALA A 13 9.98 5.99 4.79
CA ALA A 13 8.59 6.29 4.42
C ALA A 13 8.50 7.24 3.23
N LEU A 14 9.28 8.32 3.22
CA LEU A 14 9.36 9.23 2.08
C LEU A 14 9.95 8.54 0.86
N SER A 15 11.02 7.74 1.04
CA SER A 15 11.59 6.94 -0.06
C SER A 15 10.60 5.89 -0.54
N SER A 16 9.87 5.18 0.32
CA SER A 16 8.88 4.20 -0.13
C SER A 16 7.74 4.86 -0.92
N MET A 17 7.26 6.03 -0.49
CA MET A 17 6.19 6.75 -1.18
C MET A 17 6.67 7.35 -2.51
N PHE A 18 7.84 7.98 -2.54
CA PHE A 18 8.44 8.51 -3.78
C PHE A 18 8.83 7.39 -4.74
N LEU A 19 9.43 6.31 -4.26
CA LEU A 19 9.81 5.16 -5.07
C LEU A 19 8.57 4.47 -5.63
N TRP A 20 7.47 4.41 -4.88
CA TRP A 20 6.19 3.89 -5.37
C TRP A 20 5.62 4.70 -6.53
N LEU A 21 5.59 6.03 -6.40
CA LEU A 21 5.15 6.94 -7.47
C LEU A 21 6.05 6.85 -8.69
N ILE A 22 7.37 6.76 -8.47
CA ILE A 22 8.35 6.58 -9.54
C ILE A 22 8.18 5.21 -10.21
N PHE A 23 7.93 4.13 -9.47
CA PHE A 23 7.69 2.79 -10.05
C PHE A 23 6.46 2.76 -10.97
N GLY A 24 5.38 3.45 -10.59
CA GLY A 24 4.19 3.57 -11.44
C GLY A 24 4.51 4.22 -12.78
N TRP A 25 5.26 5.32 -12.78
CA TRP A 25 5.65 6.03 -13.98
C TRP A 25 6.76 5.31 -14.78
N MET A 26 7.71 4.68 -14.10
CA MET A 26 8.85 3.97 -14.70
C MET A 26 8.46 2.68 -15.41
N SER A 27 7.27 2.14 -15.15
CA SER A 27 6.71 1.01 -15.91
C SER A 27 6.60 1.31 -17.42
N VAL A 28 6.51 2.58 -17.79
CA VAL A 28 6.46 3.06 -19.20
C VAL A 28 7.86 3.15 -19.82
N MET A 29 8.91 3.22 -19.00
CA MET A 29 10.31 3.33 -19.46
C MET A 29 10.98 1.96 -19.69
N LEU A 30 10.28 0.85 -19.42
CA LEU A 30 10.77 -0.49 -19.70
C LEU A 30 10.73 -0.77 -21.20
N ASN A 31 11.65 -1.62 -21.68
CA ASN A 31 11.66 -2.07 -23.08
C ASN A 31 10.29 -2.63 -23.49
N CYS A 32 9.89 -2.39 -24.74
CA CYS A 32 8.59 -2.80 -25.28
C CYS A 32 8.29 -4.29 -25.07
N ASP A 33 9.30 -5.17 -25.12
CA ASP A 33 9.13 -6.60 -24.88
C ASP A 33 8.77 -6.91 -23.43
N LEU A 34 9.45 -6.27 -22.47
CA LEU A 34 9.16 -6.45 -21.05
C LEU A 34 7.81 -5.82 -20.70
N GLN A 35 7.51 -4.66 -21.27
CA GLN A 35 6.21 -4.01 -21.12
C GLN A 35 5.09 -4.91 -21.65
N ARG A 36 5.25 -5.49 -22.84
CA ARG A 36 4.28 -6.42 -23.43
C ARG A 36 4.15 -7.70 -22.61
N PHE A 37 5.25 -8.21 -22.06
CA PHE A 37 5.24 -9.38 -21.18
C PHE A 37 4.45 -9.12 -19.89
N MET A 38 4.66 -7.98 -19.23
CA MET A 38 3.92 -7.62 -18.01
C MET A 38 2.46 -7.24 -18.29
N GLN A 39 2.18 -6.56 -19.41
CA GLN A 39 0.81 -6.14 -19.78
C GLN A 39 -0.04 -7.31 -20.28
N ASN A 40 0.55 -8.33 -20.87
CA ASN A 40 -0.21 -9.50 -21.33
C ASN A 40 -0.66 -10.41 -20.19
N ASN A 41 0.06 -10.42 -19.06
CA ASN A 41 -0.26 -11.31 -17.95
C ASN A 41 -0.14 -10.59 -16.61
N VAL A 42 -1.29 -10.35 -15.98
CA VAL A 42 -1.36 -9.64 -14.70
C VAL A 42 -0.70 -10.43 -13.56
N ILE A 43 -0.63 -11.76 -13.65
CA ILE A 43 0.10 -12.59 -12.67
C ILE A 43 1.58 -12.23 -12.67
N ILE A 44 2.14 -11.98 -13.85
CA ILE A 44 3.55 -11.58 -14.01
C ILE A 44 3.74 -10.19 -13.41
N MET A 45 2.81 -9.27 -13.64
CA MET A 45 2.82 -7.96 -13.00
C MET A 45 2.84 -8.06 -11.47
N HIS A 46 2.03 -8.96 -10.88
CA HIS A 46 2.05 -9.18 -9.43
C HIS A 46 3.36 -9.80 -8.93
N PHE A 47 3.93 -10.76 -9.67
CA PHE A 47 5.21 -11.37 -9.35
C PHE A 47 6.35 -10.35 -9.28
N PHE A 48 6.47 -9.49 -10.31
CA PHE A 48 7.45 -8.41 -10.31
C PHE A 48 7.17 -7.37 -9.23
N GLY A 49 5.91 -7.08 -8.93
CA GLY A 49 5.53 -6.22 -7.80
C GLY A 49 6.03 -6.75 -6.46
N ILE A 50 5.83 -8.04 -6.18
CA ILE A 50 6.31 -8.68 -4.93
C ILE A 50 7.84 -8.59 -4.84
N ILE A 51 8.55 -8.89 -5.93
CA ILE A 51 10.02 -8.78 -5.99
C ILE A 51 10.45 -7.35 -5.66
N ALA A 52 9.83 -6.34 -6.28
CA ALA A 52 10.14 -4.94 -6.04
C ALA A 52 9.95 -4.56 -4.56
N PHE A 53 8.86 -5.00 -3.92
CA PHE A 53 8.64 -4.76 -2.48
C PHE A 53 9.66 -5.47 -1.59
N ILE A 54 10.09 -6.69 -1.92
CA ILE A 54 11.14 -7.39 -1.17
C ILE A 54 12.46 -6.60 -1.24
N PHE A 55 12.85 -6.15 -2.44
CA PHE A 55 14.04 -5.30 -2.61
C PHE A 55 13.92 -3.99 -1.86
N LEU A 56 12.76 -3.33 -1.94
CA LEU A 56 12.48 -2.10 -1.20
C LEU A 56 12.76 -2.26 0.29
N PHE A 57 12.14 -3.24 0.93
CA PHE A 57 12.31 -3.45 2.36
C PHE A 57 13.72 -3.93 2.74
N THR A 58 14.38 -4.70 1.87
CA THR A 58 15.75 -5.14 2.12
C THR A 58 16.76 -3.99 2.03
N LEU A 59 16.58 -3.07 1.08
CA LEU A 59 17.47 -1.91 0.89
C LEU A 59 17.25 -0.79 1.91
N LEU A 60 16.00 -0.55 2.30
CA LEU A 60 15.65 0.48 3.27
C LEU A 60 16.06 0.10 4.71
N ASP A 61 16.28 -1.18 4.99
CA ASP A 61 16.49 -1.69 6.34
C ASP A 61 17.89 -2.29 6.52
N SER A 62 18.91 -1.48 6.26
CA SER A 62 20.33 -1.88 6.29
C SER A 62 20.84 -2.31 7.67
N ASN A 63 20.12 -1.98 8.75
CA ASN A 63 20.51 -2.26 10.13
C ASN A 63 19.66 -3.35 10.81
N ASN A 64 18.78 -4.04 10.08
CA ASN A 64 17.88 -4.97 10.73
C ASN A 64 18.54 -6.30 11.08
N LYS A 65 18.62 -6.62 12.37
CA LYS A 65 18.93 -7.98 12.87
C LYS A 65 17.73 -8.95 12.69
N THR A 66 16.82 -8.63 11.79
CA THR A 66 15.60 -9.39 11.55
C THR A 66 15.90 -10.56 10.62
N SER A 67 15.32 -11.73 10.91
CA SER A 67 15.50 -12.91 10.06
C SER A 67 14.92 -12.70 8.66
N LEU A 68 15.61 -13.22 7.65
CA LEU A 68 15.18 -13.15 6.24
C LEU A 68 13.74 -13.64 6.03
N ARG A 69 13.32 -14.68 6.76
CA ARG A 69 11.95 -15.21 6.71
C ARG A 69 10.92 -14.16 7.15
N LEU A 70 11.22 -13.39 8.20
CA LEU A 70 10.29 -12.37 8.69
C LEU A 70 10.17 -11.20 7.71
N ILE A 71 11.27 -10.84 7.02
CA ILE A 71 11.25 -9.83 5.96
C ILE A 71 10.32 -10.28 4.83
N ILE A 72 10.50 -11.49 4.32
CA ILE A 72 9.67 -12.03 3.22
C ILE A 72 8.17 -12.05 3.60
N VAL A 73 7.83 -12.55 4.79
CA VAL A 73 6.43 -12.60 5.26
C VAL A 73 5.84 -11.20 5.39
N LYS A 74 6.60 -10.23 5.93
CA LYS A 74 6.16 -8.84 6.02
C LYS A 74 5.96 -8.21 4.64
N SER A 75 6.88 -8.42 3.70
CA SER A 75 6.77 -7.90 2.34
C SER A 75 5.55 -8.45 1.62
N ILE A 76 5.27 -9.75 1.75
CA ILE A 76 4.07 -10.38 1.16
C ILE A 76 2.80 -9.81 1.79
N PHE A 77 2.75 -9.67 3.12
CA PHE A 77 1.59 -9.11 3.81
C PHE A 77 1.31 -7.65 3.41
N ILE A 78 2.36 -6.82 3.36
CA ILE A 78 2.23 -5.41 2.94
C ILE A 78 1.84 -5.33 1.47
N TYR A 79 2.42 -6.16 0.61
CA TYR A 79 2.03 -6.24 -0.80
C TYR A 79 0.55 -6.60 -0.97
N PHE A 80 0.07 -7.57 -0.19
CA PHE A 80 -1.34 -7.94 -0.19
C PHE A 80 -2.24 -6.76 0.21
N LEU A 81 -1.93 -6.05 1.31
CA LEU A 81 -2.65 -4.83 1.70
C LEU A 81 -2.61 -3.76 0.61
N PHE A 82 -1.46 -3.62 -0.05
CA PHE A 82 -1.31 -2.71 -1.17
C PHE A 82 -2.26 -3.08 -2.33
N VAL A 83 -2.36 -4.35 -2.71
CA VAL A 83 -3.31 -4.82 -3.74
C VAL A 83 -4.75 -4.50 -3.33
N LEU A 84 -5.14 -4.73 -2.07
CA LEU A 84 -6.48 -4.36 -1.57
C LEU A 84 -6.74 -2.85 -1.72
N MET A 85 -5.75 -2.02 -1.36
CA MET A 85 -5.84 -0.57 -1.46
C MET A 85 -6.00 -0.08 -2.92
N THR A 86 -5.36 -0.73 -3.90
CA THR A 86 -5.57 -0.39 -5.32
C THR A 86 -6.97 -0.72 -5.82
N LYS A 87 -7.66 -1.66 -5.16
CA LYS A 87 -9.03 -2.10 -5.49
C LYS A 87 -10.05 -1.40 -4.59
N THR A 88 -9.91 -0.09 -4.46
CA THR A 88 -10.72 0.76 -3.59
C THR A 88 -11.00 2.10 -4.30
N LYS A 89 -12.13 2.77 -3.98
CA LYS A 89 -12.44 4.09 -4.54
C LYS A 89 -11.58 5.19 -3.90
N TRP A 90 -11.38 6.28 -4.62
CA TRP A 90 -10.51 7.40 -4.22
C TRP A 90 -10.84 7.99 -2.84
N TYR A 91 -12.12 8.06 -2.45
CA TYR A 91 -12.55 8.63 -1.17
C TYR A 91 -12.22 7.78 0.07
N PHE A 92 -11.89 6.50 -0.10
CA PHE A 92 -11.33 5.67 0.97
C PHE A 92 -9.79 5.73 0.99
N ILE A 93 -9.17 5.94 -0.18
CA ILE A 93 -7.71 6.07 -0.31
C ILE A 93 -7.23 7.38 0.33
N LEU A 94 -7.95 8.49 0.10
CA LEU A 94 -7.53 9.81 0.59
C LEU A 94 -7.39 9.87 2.13
N PRO A 95 -8.37 9.42 2.94
CA PRO A 95 -8.21 9.34 4.41
C PRO A 95 -7.06 8.44 4.85
N VAL A 96 -6.82 7.31 4.17
CA VAL A 96 -5.72 6.39 4.49
C VAL A 96 -4.36 7.07 4.27
N LEU A 97 -4.19 7.77 3.14
CA LEU A 97 -2.97 8.52 2.86
C LEU A 97 -2.75 9.63 3.89
N THR A 98 -3.81 10.35 4.27
CA THR A 98 -3.73 11.39 5.31
C THR A 98 -3.32 10.82 6.67
N LEU A 99 -3.92 9.71 7.10
CA LEU A 99 -3.54 9.02 8.34
C LEU A 99 -2.08 8.56 8.35
N LEU A 100 -1.61 8.02 7.22
CA LEU A 100 -0.20 7.64 7.05
C LEU A 100 0.71 8.86 7.18
N LEU A 101 0.38 9.98 6.54
CA LEU A 101 1.17 11.21 6.65
C LEU A 101 1.22 11.73 8.10
N PHE A 102 0.09 11.74 8.81
CA PHE A 102 0.04 12.13 10.21
C PHE A 102 0.91 11.23 11.11
N ASP A 103 0.83 9.90 10.94
CA ASP A 103 1.68 8.97 11.69
C ASP A 103 3.18 9.25 11.45
N GLN A 104 3.58 9.62 10.22
CA GLN A 104 4.96 9.98 9.91
C GLN A 104 5.40 11.31 10.53
N LEU A 105 4.54 12.33 10.51
CA LEU A 105 4.85 13.64 11.11
C LEU A 105 5.10 13.51 12.63
N ILE A 106 4.26 12.74 13.32
CA ILE A 106 4.39 12.50 14.77
C ILE A 106 5.71 11.78 15.09
N LYS A 107 6.06 10.75 14.30
CA LYS A 107 7.34 10.03 14.47
C LYS A 107 8.55 10.93 14.29
N LYS A 108 8.50 11.81 13.28
CA LYS A 108 9.59 12.75 13.00
C LYS A 108 9.77 13.77 14.13
N ASP A 109 8.66 14.28 14.66
CA ASP A 109 8.68 15.26 15.76
C ASP A 109 9.36 14.70 17.01
N ILE A 110 9.00 13.49 17.42
CA ILE A 110 9.61 12.83 18.59
C ILE A 110 11.08 12.51 18.35
N ALA A 111 11.44 12.07 17.14
CA ALA A 111 12.83 11.82 16.78
C ALA A 111 13.69 13.10 16.87
N PHE A 112 13.15 14.24 16.45
CA PHE A 112 13.82 15.54 16.57
C PHE A 112 14.03 15.94 18.03
N ASN A 113 12.98 15.86 18.87
CA ASN A 113 13.08 16.21 20.30
C ASN A 113 14.08 15.31 21.04
N LYS A 114 14.15 14.03 20.66
CA LYS A 114 15.15 13.08 21.19
C LYS A 114 16.58 13.51 20.87
N THR A 115 16.84 13.96 19.64
CA THR A 115 18.17 14.47 19.26
C THR A 115 18.52 15.80 19.93
N ALA A 116 17.50 16.58 20.34
CA ALA A 116 17.67 17.83 21.08
C ALA A 116 17.97 17.62 22.58
N GLY A 117 17.92 16.39 23.09
CA GLY A 117 18.24 16.05 24.47
C GLY A 117 17.06 16.11 25.46
N ASP A 118 15.83 16.22 24.96
CA ASP A 118 14.62 16.16 25.81
C ASP A 118 14.35 14.73 26.30
N ASP A 119 13.85 14.59 27.54
CA ASP A 119 13.31 13.31 28.04
C ASP A 119 11.97 13.00 27.38
N THR A 120 12.04 12.28 26.25
CA THR A 120 10.87 11.90 25.45
C THR A 120 10.31 10.52 25.80
N THR A 121 10.77 9.88 26.89
CA THR A 121 10.41 8.48 27.21
C THR A 121 8.89 8.26 27.27
N LYS A 122 8.15 9.17 27.90
CA LYS A 122 6.67 9.12 27.95
C LYS A 122 6.02 9.37 26.58
N GLN A 123 6.60 10.28 25.78
CA GLN A 123 6.10 10.57 24.43
C GLN A 123 6.29 9.38 23.50
N GLU A 124 7.40 8.65 23.60
CA GLU A 124 7.66 7.43 22.84
C GLU A 124 6.63 6.34 23.15
N GLU A 125 6.25 6.14 24.41
CA GLU A 125 5.21 5.17 24.78
C GLU A 125 3.85 5.54 24.21
N ILE A 126 3.45 6.80 24.36
CA ILE A 126 2.20 7.34 23.81
C ILE A 126 2.19 7.18 22.28
N GLN A 127 3.31 7.48 21.62
CA GLN A 127 3.44 7.34 20.17
C GLN A 127 3.35 5.89 19.71
N LYS A 128 3.96 4.94 20.42
CA LYS A 128 3.81 3.51 20.09
C LYS A 128 2.35 3.06 20.15
N ILE A 129 1.59 3.52 21.15
CA ILE A 129 0.16 3.22 21.28
C ILE A 129 -0.62 3.88 20.15
N LEU A 130 -0.37 5.17 19.88
CA LEU A 130 -1.05 5.93 18.84
C LEU A 130 -0.80 5.34 17.45
N SER A 131 0.45 5.06 17.09
CA SER A 131 0.81 4.39 15.83
C SER A 131 0.15 3.02 15.71
N ARG A 132 0.00 2.26 16.80
CA ARG A 132 -0.72 0.99 16.79
C ARG A 132 -2.21 1.19 16.48
N ILE A 133 -2.86 2.17 17.10
CA ILE A 133 -4.27 2.50 16.85
C ILE A 133 -4.47 2.97 15.40
N ILE A 134 -3.63 3.88 14.91
CA ILE A 134 -3.67 4.39 13.54
C ILE A 134 -3.52 3.23 12.54
N ASN A 135 -2.56 2.34 12.76
CA ASN A 135 -2.36 1.16 11.89
C ASN A 135 -3.59 0.25 11.85
N VAL A 136 -4.24 0.00 12.99
CA VAL A 136 -5.48 -0.80 13.04
C VAL A 136 -6.59 -0.10 12.25
N ILE A 137 -6.77 1.21 12.43
CA ILE A 137 -7.76 2.00 11.69
C ILE A 137 -7.51 1.94 10.19
N ILE A 138 -6.25 2.09 9.75
CA ILE A 138 -5.87 2.00 8.33
C ILE A 138 -6.24 0.63 7.75
N ILE A 139 -5.90 -0.46 8.44
CA ILE A 139 -6.22 -1.82 7.97
C ILE A 139 -7.73 -2.00 7.85
N VAL A 140 -8.51 -1.54 8.83
CA VAL A 140 -9.97 -1.60 8.81
C VAL A 140 -10.54 -0.79 7.63
N LEU A 141 -10.04 0.42 7.40
CA LEU A 141 -10.48 1.26 6.27
C LEU A 141 -10.17 0.62 4.92
N ILE A 142 -9.00 -0.01 4.76
CA ILE A 142 -8.63 -0.73 3.53
C ILE A 142 -9.58 -1.90 3.30
N ILE A 143 -9.87 -2.70 4.34
CA ILE A 143 -10.80 -3.84 4.24
C ILE A 143 -12.20 -3.36 3.88
N ILE A 144 -12.74 -2.37 4.59
CA ILE A 144 -14.08 -1.82 4.32
C ILE A 144 -14.14 -1.20 2.92
N GLY A 145 -13.13 -0.41 2.53
CA GLY A 145 -13.06 0.21 1.22
C GLY A 145 -13.01 -0.81 0.09
N ASN A 146 -12.26 -1.90 0.29
CA ASN A 146 -12.19 -3.00 -0.67
C ASN A 146 -13.51 -3.78 -0.76
N LEU A 147 -14.14 -4.10 0.38
CA LEU A 147 -15.44 -4.77 0.40
C LEU A 147 -16.53 -3.92 -0.26
N HIS A 148 -16.54 -2.60 0.00
CA HIS A 148 -17.44 -1.66 -0.65
C HIS A 148 -17.23 -1.63 -2.17
N TYR A 149 -15.97 -1.58 -2.62
CA TYR A 149 -15.66 -1.63 -4.05
C TYR A 149 -16.03 -2.97 -4.69
N MET A 150 -15.81 -4.08 -3.97
CA MET A 150 -16.20 -5.41 -4.40
C MET A 150 -17.72 -5.54 -4.52
N TYR A 151 -18.49 -4.98 -3.58
CA TYR A 151 -19.94 -4.95 -3.63
C TYR A 151 -20.45 -4.19 -4.88
N LEU A 152 -19.86 -3.04 -5.19
CA LEU A 152 -20.17 -2.30 -6.42
C LEU A 152 -19.90 -3.13 -7.67
N GLN A 153 -18.72 -3.77 -7.76
CA GLN A 153 -18.37 -4.62 -8.90
C GLN A 153 -19.26 -5.87 -8.98
N TYR A 154 -19.66 -6.45 -7.84
CA TYR A 154 -20.62 -7.56 -7.82
C TYR A 154 -21.99 -7.11 -8.37
N SER A 155 -22.47 -5.93 -7.97
CA SER A 155 -23.73 -5.36 -8.50
C SER A 155 -23.65 -5.06 -10.00
N GLU A 156 -22.49 -4.69 -10.52
CA GLU A 156 -22.30 -4.35 -11.94
C GLU A 156 -22.23 -5.60 -12.84
N TYR A 157 -21.52 -6.64 -12.41
CA TYR A 157 -21.29 -7.84 -13.23
C TYR A 157 -22.29 -8.97 -12.92
N GLY A 158 -23.03 -8.88 -11.82
CA GLY A 158 -24.04 -9.84 -11.39
C GLY A 158 -23.48 -11.26 -11.40
N ASN A 159 -24.13 -12.16 -12.15
CA ASN A 159 -23.76 -13.57 -12.24
C ASN A 159 -22.42 -13.85 -12.94
N ASN A 160 -21.83 -12.86 -13.62
CA ASN A 160 -20.52 -13.00 -14.26
C ASN A 160 -19.37 -12.51 -13.37
N PHE A 161 -19.65 -12.16 -12.11
CA PHE A 161 -18.62 -11.73 -11.17
C PHE A 161 -17.71 -12.90 -10.79
N ASN A 162 -16.40 -12.68 -10.93
CA ASN A 162 -15.38 -13.65 -10.53
C ASN A 162 -14.35 -12.95 -9.62
N ILE A 163 -14.17 -13.49 -8.41
CA ILE A 163 -13.25 -12.94 -7.39
C ILE A 163 -11.80 -12.98 -7.87
N PHE A 164 -11.40 -14.02 -8.60
CA PHE A 164 -10.06 -14.13 -9.17
C PHE A 164 -9.84 -13.01 -10.20
N THR A 165 -10.80 -12.79 -11.10
CA THR A 165 -10.76 -11.69 -12.06
C THR A 165 -10.79 -10.32 -11.38
N PHE A 166 -11.45 -10.19 -10.23
CA PHE A 166 -11.47 -8.95 -9.46
C PHE A 166 -10.08 -8.59 -8.91
N PHE A 167 -9.41 -9.53 -8.25
CA PHE A 167 -8.08 -9.28 -7.67
C PHE A 167 -6.97 -9.24 -8.72
N PHE A 168 -6.96 -10.19 -9.67
CA PHE A 168 -5.95 -10.33 -10.71
C PHE A 168 -6.28 -9.56 -11.99
N GLY A 169 -7.41 -8.85 -12.04
CA GLY A 169 -7.75 -7.92 -13.10
C GLY A 169 -7.91 -8.52 -14.49
N ILE A 170 -8.27 -7.64 -15.43
CA ILE A 170 -8.21 -7.85 -16.87
C ILE A 170 -7.23 -6.79 -17.38
N PRO A 171 -6.25 -7.11 -18.23
CA PRO A 171 -5.18 -6.18 -18.59
C PRO A 171 -5.63 -4.93 -19.37
N LYS A 172 -6.90 -4.87 -19.79
CA LYS A 172 -7.46 -3.74 -20.52
C LYS A 172 -8.57 -3.08 -19.71
N CYS A 173 -8.42 -1.79 -19.45
CA CYS A 173 -9.51 -0.96 -18.96
C CYS A 173 -10.64 -0.94 -19.98
N LYS A 174 -11.90 -1.00 -19.52
CA LYS A 174 -13.04 -0.74 -20.40
C LYS A 174 -12.91 0.71 -20.92
N PRO A 175 -13.05 0.95 -22.23
CA PRO A 175 -13.09 2.30 -22.76
C PRO A 175 -14.25 3.08 -22.12
N TYR A 176 -14.07 4.39 -21.94
CA TYR A 176 -15.08 5.28 -21.38
C TYR A 176 -16.35 5.24 -22.25
N ASP A 177 -17.49 4.85 -21.66
CA ASP A 177 -18.81 4.88 -22.29
C ASP A 177 -19.68 5.98 -21.63
N PRO A 178 -19.98 7.09 -22.35
CA PRO A 178 -20.79 8.18 -21.82
C PRO A 178 -22.25 7.79 -21.48
N GLN A 179 -22.75 6.64 -21.95
CA GLN A 179 -24.10 6.14 -21.61
C GLN A 179 -24.19 5.60 -20.17
N TYR A 180 -23.06 5.31 -19.52
CA TYR A 180 -23.02 4.70 -18.19
C TYR A 180 -23.20 5.73 -17.06
N THR A 181 -22.67 6.95 -17.23
CA THR A 181 -22.79 8.05 -16.25
C THR A 181 -24.23 8.52 -16.04
N LEU A 182 -25.12 8.31 -17.00
CA LEU A 182 -26.54 8.68 -16.91
C LEU A 182 -27.38 7.67 -16.11
N ARG A 183 -26.89 6.43 -15.91
CA ARG A 183 -27.63 5.38 -15.19
C ARG A 183 -27.26 5.26 -13.72
N THR A 184 -26.09 5.75 -13.30
CA THR A 184 -25.63 5.70 -11.90
C THR A 184 -25.81 7.01 -11.12
N GLY A 185 -26.40 8.05 -11.73
CA GLY A 185 -26.91 9.24 -11.04
C GLY A 185 -25.84 10.23 -10.56
N GLY A 186 -26.23 11.51 -10.55
CA GLY A 186 -25.55 12.59 -9.82
C GLY A 186 -25.86 12.59 -8.34
#